data_AF-A0A832HYF2-F1
#
_entry.id   AF-A0A832HYF2-F1
#
_cell.length_a   1.000
_cell.length_b   1.000
_cell.length_c   1.000
_cell.angle_alpha   90.00
_cell.angle_beta   90.00
_cell.angle_gamma   90.00
#
_symmetry.space_group_name_H-M   'P 1'
#
loop_
_entity.id
_entity.type
_entity.pdbx_description
1 polymer ?
#
loop_
_entity_poly.entity_id
_entity_poly.type
_entity_poly.pdbx_seq_one_letter_code
_entity_poly.pdbx_strand_id
1 'polypeptide(L)'
;MAEDKIKFVNELKLDFDQKHRSKRMDIKRIGWIARFCRLTVEDVKAWRTANGIHVRIQLKEKLHPLIAVLIQSLMGDDYARCAYNACRVLNLTVNPDKYSDIAHETWNVLFYRKYVQGEVVSQEKFDAKLTRKLAEELIGK
;
A
#
# COMPACT_ATOMS: atom_id res chain seq x y z
N MET A 1 21.86 1.90 17.88
CA MET A 1 21.29 3.27 17.76
C MET A 1 20.72 3.57 16.35
N ALA A 2 20.25 2.57 15.59
CA ALA A 2 19.56 2.79 14.30
C ALA A 2 18.05 2.49 14.37
N GLU A 3 17.61 1.73 15.37
CA GLU A 3 16.21 1.29 15.52
C GLU A 3 15.26 2.45 15.87
N ASP A 4 15.73 3.47 16.60
CA ASP A 4 14.89 4.59 17.05
C ASP A 4 14.38 5.50 15.92
N LYS A 5 14.91 5.36 14.70
CA LYS A 5 14.52 6.20 13.55
C LYS A 5 13.53 5.52 12.60
N ILE A 6 13.25 4.22 12.75
CA ILE A 6 12.31 3.52 11.87
C ILE A 6 10.88 3.73 12.34
N LYS A 7 10.12 4.54 11.60
CA LYS A 7 8.69 4.73 11.87
C LYS A 7 7.90 3.52 11.37
N PHE A 8 7.26 2.80 12.29
CA PHE A 8 6.33 1.72 11.95
C PHE A 8 5.07 2.28 11.29
N VAL A 9 4.44 1.47 10.43
CA VAL A 9 3.24 1.83 9.67
C VAL A 9 2.06 0.95 10.06
N ASN A 10 0.86 1.50 10.11
CA ASN A 10 -0.37 0.74 10.35
C ASN A 10 -1.29 0.76 9.12
N GLU A 11 -0.74 1.07 7.95
CA GLU A 11 -1.50 1.15 6.71
C GLU A 11 -0.77 0.40 5.60
N LEU A 12 -1.50 -0.44 4.87
CA LEU A 12 -1.04 -1.05 3.63
C LEU A 12 -1.70 -0.34 2.45
N LYS A 13 -0.89 0.00 1.45
CA LYS A 13 -1.33 0.67 0.23
C LYS A 13 -1.00 -0.20 -0.97
N LEU A 14 -2.02 -0.65 -1.69
CA LEU A 14 -1.89 -1.57 -2.82
C LEU A 14 -2.32 -0.85 -4.11
N ASP A 15 -1.59 -1.03 -5.19
CA ASP A 15 -2.00 -0.56 -6.52
C ASP A 15 -1.92 -1.68 -7.55
N PHE A 16 -3.07 -1.90 -8.20
CA PHE A 16 -3.30 -2.97 -9.15
C PHE A 16 -3.55 -2.41 -10.54
N ASP A 17 -2.69 -2.78 -11.48
CA ASP A 17 -2.91 -2.53 -12.90
C ASP A 17 -4.01 -3.45 -13.43
N GLN A 18 -5.05 -2.87 -14.04
CA GLN A 18 -6.18 -3.63 -14.57
C GLN A 18 -6.03 -4.03 -16.04
N LYS A 19 -5.05 -3.46 -16.76
CA LYS A 19 -4.75 -3.77 -18.17
C LYS A 19 -4.09 -5.14 -18.30
N HIS A 20 -3.18 -5.48 -17.39
CA HIS A 20 -2.49 -6.76 -17.40
C HIS A 20 -3.19 -7.80 -16.52
N ARG A 21 -3.61 -8.92 -17.09
CA ARG A 21 -4.37 -9.97 -16.37
C ARG A 21 -3.66 -10.48 -15.11
N SER A 22 -2.33 -10.63 -15.15
CA SER A 22 -1.51 -11.08 -14.02
C SER A 22 -1.34 -10.05 -12.90
N LYS A 23 -1.65 -8.77 -13.18
CA LYS A 23 -1.59 -7.66 -12.22
C LYS A 23 -2.96 -7.24 -11.71
N ARG A 24 -4.02 -7.90 -12.18
CA ARG A 24 -5.39 -7.62 -11.72
C ARG A 24 -5.52 -7.99 -10.25
N MET A 25 -6.16 -7.08 -9.54
CA MET A 25 -6.56 -7.29 -8.16
C MET A 25 -7.39 -8.57 -7.97
N ASP A 26 -7.00 -9.36 -6.98
CA ASP A 26 -7.74 -10.54 -6.51
C ASP A 26 -8.10 -10.36 -5.04
N ILE A 27 -9.39 -10.09 -4.77
CA ILE A 27 -9.92 -9.86 -3.43
C ILE A 27 -9.70 -11.09 -2.53
N LYS A 28 -9.80 -12.30 -3.07
CA LYS A 28 -9.64 -13.53 -2.29
C LYS A 28 -8.18 -13.74 -1.90
N ARG A 29 -7.24 -13.43 -2.79
CA ARG A 29 -5.81 -13.40 -2.47
C ARG A 29 -5.52 -12.40 -1.35
N ILE A 30 -6.01 -11.17 -1.46
CA ILE A 30 -5.81 -10.13 -0.42
C ILE A 30 -6.35 -10.62 0.93
N GLY A 31 -7.58 -11.14 0.95
CA GLY A 31 -8.21 -11.67 2.16
C GLY A 31 -7.46 -12.86 2.77
N TRP A 32 -7.01 -13.80 1.92
CA TRP A 32 -6.25 -14.96 2.39
C TRP A 32 -4.91 -14.55 3.00
N ILE A 33 -4.17 -13.63 2.36
CA ILE A 33 -2.90 -13.12 2.89
C ILE A 33 -3.11 -12.37 4.21
N ALA A 34 -4.16 -11.55 4.32
CA ALA A 34 -4.47 -10.84 5.57
C ALA A 34 -4.69 -11.82 6.73
N ARG A 35 -5.47 -12.90 6.50
CA ARG A 35 -5.68 -13.95 7.50
C ARG A 35 -4.41 -14.75 7.81
N PHE A 36 -3.64 -15.11 6.78
CA PHE A 36 -2.39 -15.84 6.94
C PHE A 36 -1.39 -15.07 7.80
N CYS A 37 -1.28 -13.75 7.57
CA CYS A 37 -0.43 -12.85 8.35
C CYS A 37 -1.08 -12.40 9.68
N ARG A 38 -2.29 -12.88 10.01
CA ARG A 38 -3.05 -12.53 11.22
C ARG A 38 -3.25 -11.02 11.41
N LEU A 39 -3.52 -10.31 10.30
CA LEU A 39 -3.73 -8.87 10.33
C LEU A 39 -5.10 -8.52 10.89
N THR A 40 -5.18 -7.50 11.75
CA THR A 40 -6.45 -6.96 12.23
C THR A 40 -6.81 -5.72 11.43
N VAL A 41 -7.71 -5.86 10.46
CA VAL A 41 -8.14 -4.76 9.57
C VAL A 41 -9.24 -3.92 10.24
N GLU A 42 -9.03 -2.61 10.35
CA GLU A 42 -9.98 -1.65 10.93
C GLU A 42 -10.82 -0.93 9.87
N ASP A 43 -10.21 -0.58 8.75
CA ASP A 43 -10.86 0.13 7.64
C ASP A 43 -10.23 -0.33 6.32
N VAL A 44 -11.02 -0.30 5.25
CA VAL A 44 -10.53 -0.51 3.90
C VAL A 44 -11.24 0.42 2.95
N LYS A 45 -10.50 1.01 2.03
CA LYS A 45 -11.04 1.90 0.99
C LYS A 45 -10.41 1.57 -0.35
N ALA A 46 -11.22 1.65 -1.40
CA ALA A 46 -10.76 1.43 -2.75
C ALA A 46 -11.16 2.58 -3.67
N TRP A 47 -10.27 2.89 -4.62
CA TRP A 47 -10.48 3.91 -5.64
C TRP A 47 -10.12 3.35 -7.01
N ARG A 48 -10.90 3.74 -8.02
CA ARG A 48 -10.56 3.51 -9.43
C ARG A 48 -9.71 4.67 -9.92
N THR A 49 -8.65 4.33 -10.63
CA THR A 49 -7.81 5.28 -11.35
C THR A 49 -8.04 5.11 -12.85
N ALA A 50 -7.45 5.96 -13.67
CA ALA A 50 -7.51 5.82 -15.12
C ALA A 50 -6.92 4.47 -15.61
N ASN A 51 -5.98 3.89 -14.87
CA ASN A 51 -5.23 2.70 -15.30
C ASN A 51 -5.37 1.49 -14.36
N GLY A 52 -6.01 1.65 -13.21
CA GLY A 52 -5.91 0.66 -12.15
C GLY A 52 -6.89 0.84 -11.00
N ILE A 53 -6.58 0.15 -9.91
CA ILE A 53 -7.31 0.20 -8.65
C ILE A 53 -6.30 0.43 -7.53
N HIS A 54 -6.55 1.45 -6.73
CA HIS A 54 -5.82 1.70 -5.50
C HIS A 54 -6.64 1.19 -4.32
N VAL A 55 -6.00 0.49 -3.39
CA VAL A 55 -6.63 0.00 -2.15
C VAL A 55 -5.79 0.46 -0.97
N ARG A 56 -6.45 0.94 0.07
CA ARG A 56 -5.87 1.30 1.35
C ARG A 56 -6.48 0.45 2.43
N ILE A 57 -5.65 -0.25 3.19
CA ILE A 57 -6.07 -1.13 4.29
C ILE A 57 -5.47 -0.57 5.57
N GLN A 58 -6.32 -0.11 6.48
CA GLN A 58 -5.94 0.35 7.81
C GLN A 58 -5.90 -0.85 8.76
N LEU A 59 -4.82 -0.96 9.50
CA LEU A 59 -4.57 -2.02 10.47
C LEU A 59 -4.58 -1.46 11.89
N LYS A 60 -4.93 -2.31 12.86
CA LYS A 60 -4.82 -2.02 14.29
C LYS A 60 -3.36 -2.07 14.75
N GLU A 61 -2.62 -3.08 14.29
CA GLU A 61 -1.21 -3.24 14.58
C GLU A 61 -0.31 -2.30 13.76
N LYS A 62 0.88 -2.04 14.31
CA LYS A 62 1.96 -1.34 13.61
C LYS A 62 2.94 -2.36 13.06
N LEU A 63 3.22 -2.26 11.76
CA LEU A 63 4.13 -3.11 11.01
C LEU A 63 5.46 -2.40 10.78
N HIS A 64 6.54 -3.17 10.82
CA HIS A 64 7.81 -2.69 10.30
C HIS A 64 7.66 -2.40 8.78
N PRO A 65 8.19 -1.28 8.25
CA PRO A 65 7.98 -0.89 6.85
C PRO A 65 8.35 -1.98 5.84
N LEU A 66 9.44 -2.74 6.08
CA LEU A 66 9.84 -3.84 5.21
C LEU A 66 8.83 -5.00 5.21
N ILE A 67 8.19 -5.26 6.36
CA ILE A 67 7.13 -6.27 6.47
C ILE A 67 5.87 -5.79 5.74
N ALA A 68 5.54 -4.50 5.84
CA ALA A 68 4.45 -3.92 5.05
C ALA A 68 4.69 -4.07 3.53
N VAL A 69 5.91 -3.80 3.04
CA VAL A 69 6.27 -4.03 1.63
C VAL A 69 6.08 -5.49 1.23
N LEU A 70 6.59 -6.41 2.04
CA LEU A 70 6.48 -7.85 1.77
C LEU A 70 5.02 -8.28 1.66
N ILE A 71 4.19 -7.88 2.63
CA ILE A 71 2.77 -8.20 2.65
C ILE A 71 2.07 -7.60 1.43
N GLN A 72 2.35 -6.34 1.06
CA GLN A 72 1.78 -5.73 -0.14
C GLN A 72 2.11 -6.52 -1.40
N SER A 73 3.37 -6.93 -1.55
CA SER A 73 3.80 -7.78 -2.67
C SER A 73 3.07 -9.11 -2.69
N LEU A 74 2.91 -9.76 -1.53
CA LEU A 74 2.15 -11.00 -1.40
C LEU A 74 0.66 -10.83 -1.70
N MET A 75 0.07 -9.66 -1.41
CA MET A 75 -1.31 -9.31 -1.77
C MET A 75 -1.49 -9.02 -3.27
N GLY A 76 -0.40 -8.89 -4.02
CA GLY A 76 -0.42 -8.70 -5.48
C GLY A 76 -0.25 -7.25 -5.94
N ASP A 77 0.28 -6.36 -5.10
CA ASP A 77 0.74 -5.04 -5.51
C ASP A 77 1.80 -5.12 -6.62
N ASP A 78 2.00 -4.03 -7.35
CA ASP A 78 2.98 -3.99 -8.44
C ASP A 78 4.39 -4.31 -7.91
N TYR A 79 5.01 -5.35 -8.49
CA TYR A 79 6.28 -5.88 -8.01
C TYR A 79 7.43 -4.85 -8.13
N ALA A 80 7.42 -4.02 -9.17
CA ALA A 80 8.46 -3.03 -9.39
C ALA A 80 8.37 -1.93 -8.34
N ARG A 81 7.15 -1.51 -7.99
CA ARG A 81 6.91 -0.62 -6.85
C ARG A 81 7.34 -1.25 -5.53
N CYS A 82 6.99 -2.51 -5.28
CA CYS A 82 7.40 -3.20 -4.06
C CYS A 82 8.92 -3.27 -3.93
N ALA A 83 9.63 -3.63 -5.02
CA ALA A 83 11.08 -3.68 -5.03
C ALA A 83 11.71 -2.29 -4.76
N TYR A 84 11.20 -1.25 -5.41
CA TYR A 84 11.66 0.12 -5.18
C TYR A 84 11.45 0.56 -3.73
N ASN A 85 10.27 0.28 -3.16
CA ASN A 85 9.95 0.60 -1.77
C ASN A 85 10.82 -0.18 -0.78
N ALA A 86 11.10 -1.47 -1.04
CA ALA A 86 12.03 -2.26 -0.23
C ALA A 86 13.43 -1.63 -0.20
N CYS A 87 13.97 -1.26 -1.36
CA CYS A 87 15.28 -0.59 -1.46
C CYS A 87 15.29 0.75 -0.69
N ARG A 88 14.20 1.52 -0.75
CA ARG A 88 14.08 2.76 0.03
C ARG A 88 14.09 2.50 1.53
N VAL A 89 13.31 1.53 2.01
CA VAL A 89 13.28 1.15 3.43
C VAL A 89 14.66 0.69 3.89
N LEU A 90 15.34 -0.17 3.13
CA LEU A 90 16.68 -0.65 3.47
C LEU A 90 17.71 0.49 3.50
N ASN A 91 17.67 1.40 2.51
CA ASN A 91 18.56 2.56 2.51
C ASN A 91 18.30 3.49 3.70
N LEU A 92 17.04 3.69 4.08
CA LEU A 92 16.64 4.44 5.28
C LEU A 92 17.19 3.78 6.56
N THR A 93 17.13 2.45 6.65
CA THR A 93 17.68 1.69 7.79
C THR A 93 19.19 1.80 7.90
N VAL A 94 19.91 1.77 6.77
CA VAL A 94 21.39 1.79 6.76
C VAL A 94 21.97 3.22 6.84
N ASN A 95 21.29 4.22 6.25
CA ASN A 95 21.76 5.60 6.18
C ASN A 95 20.70 6.60 6.68
N PRO A 96 20.25 6.49 7.93
CA PRO A 96 19.11 7.28 8.41
C PRO A 96 19.38 8.79 8.41
N ASP A 97 20.64 9.22 8.55
CA ASP A 97 21.00 10.65 8.59
C ASP A 97 20.96 11.34 7.21
N LYS A 98 20.89 10.56 6.13
CA LYS A 98 20.84 11.07 4.75
C LYS A 98 19.42 11.29 4.23
N TYR A 99 18.42 10.99 5.04
CA TYR A 99 17.02 11.03 4.63
C TYR A 99 16.21 11.89 5.60
N SER A 100 15.39 12.78 5.04
CA SER A 100 14.48 13.62 5.83
C SER A 100 13.29 12.80 6.35
N ASP A 101 12.68 13.28 7.44
CA ASP A 101 11.41 12.73 7.96
C ASP A 101 10.34 12.60 6.88
N ILE A 102 10.26 13.59 5.98
CA ILE A 102 9.35 13.58 4.84
C ILE A 102 9.62 12.39 3.91
N ALA A 103 10.89 12.09 3.65
CA ALA A 103 11.26 10.97 2.79
C ALA A 103 10.97 9.60 3.45
N HIS A 104 11.00 9.54 4.79
CA HIS A 104 10.52 8.41 5.58
C HIS A 104 8.98 8.38 5.67
N GLU A 105 8.25 9.48 5.58
CA GLU A 105 6.77 9.47 5.58
C GLU A 105 6.20 9.12 4.19
N THR A 106 6.98 9.42 3.15
CA THR A 106 6.61 9.23 1.75
C THR A 106 7.29 8.00 1.13
N TRP A 107 7.72 7.01 1.91
CA TRP A 107 8.32 5.80 1.34
C TRP A 107 7.30 5.00 0.52
N ASN A 108 6.05 4.93 0.98
CA ASN A 108 4.94 4.25 0.34
C ASN A 108 3.95 5.26 -0.28
N VAL A 109 4.33 5.83 -1.42
CA VAL A 109 3.50 6.80 -2.14
C VAL A 109 2.46 6.08 -3.00
N LEU A 110 1.31 5.82 -2.41
CA LEU A 110 0.05 5.81 -3.15
C LEU A 110 -0.63 7.17 -2.86
N PHE A 111 -1.46 7.66 -3.78
CA PHE A 111 -2.33 8.85 -3.59
C PHE A 111 -1.72 10.26 -3.79
N TYR A 112 -0.55 10.43 -4.42
CA TYR A 112 -0.15 11.77 -4.86
C TYR A 112 -0.96 12.16 -6.11
N ARG A 113 -1.75 13.24 -5.99
CA ARG A 113 -2.34 13.90 -7.16
C ARG A 113 -1.21 14.22 -8.12
N LYS A 114 -1.25 13.62 -9.30
CA LYS A 114 -0.32 13.96 -10.37
C LYS A 114 -0.75 15.31 -10.91
N TYR A 115 0.12 16.30 -10.74
CA TYR A 115 0.03 17.59 -11.39
C TYR A 115 1.02 17.60 -12.56
N VAL A 116 0.57 17.98 -13.75
CA VAL A 116 1.45 18.31 -14.88
C VAL A 116 1.07 19.71 -15.30
N GLN A 117 2.05 20.62 -15.33
CA GLN A 117 1.85 22.04 -15.65
C GLN A 117 0.77 22.74 -14.80
N GLY A 118 0.63 22.33 -13.53
CA GLY A 118 -0.36 22.89 -12.61
C GLY A 118 -1.76 22.25 -12.71
N GLU A 119 -2.00 21.38 -13.68
CA GLU A 119 -3.28 20.70 -13.86
C GLU A 119 -3.30 19.30 -13.25
N VAL A 120 -4.43 18.90 -12.65
CA VAL A 120 -4.63 17.55 -12.13
C VAL A 120 -4.85 16.59 -13.30
N VAL A 121 -3.86 15.74 -13.58
CA VAL A 121 -3.88 14.83 -14.74
C VAL A 121 -4.50 13.46 -14.44
N SER A 122 -4.67 13.11 -13.17
CA SER A 122 -5.31 11.87 -12.77
C SER A 122 -6.15 12.07 -11.51
N GLN A 123 -7.46 11.82 -11.62
CA GLN A 123 -8.36 11.81 -10.48
C GLN A 123 -8.71 10.37 -10.11
N GLU A 124 -8.53 10.06 -8.83
CA GLU A 124 -8.99 8.80 -8.24
C GLU A 124 -10.47 8.94 -7.87
N LYS A 125 -11.30 8.00 -8.32
CA LYS A 125 -12.72 7.95 -8.01
C LYS A 125 -12.99 6.88 -6.97
N PHE A 126 -13.54 7.27 -5.83
CA PHE A 126 -13.90 6.33 -4.77
C PHE A 126 -14.87 5.25 -5.32
N ASP A 127 -14.59 3.99 -5.04
CA ASP A 127 -15.43 2.85 -5.44
C ASP A 127 -16.06 2.21 -4.20
N ALA A 128 -17.28 2.66 -3.87
CA ALA A 128 -18.04 2.16 -2.73
C ALA A 128 -18.36 0.65 -2.85
N LYS A 129 -18.65 0.16 -4.06
CA LYS A 129 -19.02 -1.24 -4.30
C LYS A 129 -17.84 -2.16 -4.04
N LEU A 130 -16.67 -1.79 -4.55
CA LEU A 130 -15.44 -2.55 -4.33
C LEU A 130 -14.99 -2.46 -2.87
N THR A 131 -15.06 -1.27 -2.28
CA THR A 131 -14.75 -1.04 -0.86
C THR A 131 -15.55 -1.99 0.03
N ARG A 132 -16.87 -2.08 -0.19
CA ARG A 132 -17.73 -3.01 0.56
C ARG A 132 -17.31 -4.46 0.40
N LYS A 133 -17.01 -4.92 -0.82
CA LYS A 133 -16.55 -6.30 -1.06
C LYS A 133 -15.22 -6.62 -0.36
N LEU A 134 -14.30 -5.66 -0.33
CA LEU A 134 -13.05 -5.81 0.40
C LEU A 134 -13.30 -5.87 1.91
N ALA A 135 -14.17 -5.00 2.43
CA ALA A 135 -14.54 -5.00 3.85
C ALA A 135 -15.18 -6.33 4.28
N GLU A 136 -16.09 -6.87 3.47
CA GLU A 136 -16.70 -8.19 3.69
C GLU A 136 -15.64 -9.31 3.76
N GLU A 137 -14.61 -9.27 2.91
CA GLU A 137 -13.59 -10.32 2.87
C GLU A 137 -12.48 -10.16 3.92
N LEU A 138 -12.23 -8.92 4.38
CA LEU A 138 -11.12 -8.58 5.28
C LEU A 138 -11.53 -8.38 6.75
N ILE A 139 -12.75 -7.90 7.00
CA ILE A 139 -13.24 -7.56 8.34
C ILE A 139 -14.34 -8.52 8.78
N GLY A 140 -15.17 -8.98 7.84
CA GLY A 140 -16.35 -9.82 8.13
C GLY A 140 -16.08 -11.29 8.42
N LYS A 141 -14.82 -11.72 8.52
CA LYS A 141 -14.40 -13.12 8.74
C LYS A 141 -13.29 -13.20 9.76
#